data_AF-A0A3N4NSC6-F1
#
_entry.id   AF-A0A3N4NSC6-F1
#
_cell.length_a   1.000
_cell.length_b   1.000
_cell.length_c   1.000
_cell.angle_alpha   90.00
_cell.angle_beta   90.00
_cell.angle_gamma   90.00
#
_symmetry.space_group_name_H-M   'P 1'
#
loop_
_entity.id
_entity.type
_entity.pdbx_description
1 polymer ?
#
loop_
_entity_poly.entity_id
_entity_poly.type
_entity_poly.pdbx_seq_one_letter_code
_entity_poly.pdbx_strand_id
1 'polypeptide(L)'
;MNRLLILFLLLISLSCDDGNFDLPEFNFTAIDDIGYCGEIVLYKINENEVLIIELDSNLDDTEDTFLTHDWGDEQTFTVSESGTNKITYRTLSEQPSSDYFCQNIPPVSPKVTNEWTGTGVVVVSTEVIEDDNDGVEELDKELNTDGDAYPNYIDSDDDGDGILTSSEDIDGDGDPTNDDTNGDGIPNYLDDDDDGDGVPTKYESSTEDANANDSPDYLDSDTTTRLSEARTIKNSYQKTYKTTIIIEGLQLKNSDGNTINYDVYEFGTKEVVKTISEE
;
A
#
# COMPACT_ATOMS: atom_id res chain seq x y z
N MET A 1 24.59 -89.84 18.87
CA MET A 1 24.26 -89.00 20.05
C MET A 1 23.91 -87.61 19.55
N ASN A 2 22.71 -87.12 19.91
CA ASN A 2 22.14 -85.75 19.88
C ASN A 2 22.09 -85.03 18.51
N ARG A 3 20.95 -84.71 17.84
CA ARG A 3 19.63 -84.11 18.15
C ARG A 3 19.63 -82.59 18.47
N LEU A 4 18.66 -81.89 17.84
CA LEU A 4 18.15 -80.50 17.93
C LEU A 4 18.90 -79.45 17.07
N LEU A 5 18.35 -78.78 16.03
CA LEU A 5 17.02 -78.19 15.67
C LEU A 5 16.77 -76.78 16.27
N ILE A 6 16.20 -75.90 15.41
CA ILE A 6 15.56 -74.57 15.65
C ILE A 6 16.53 -73.37 15.48
N LEU A 7 16.53 -72.66 14.34
CA LEU A 7 15.61 -71.58 13.91
C LEU A 7 15.67 -70.34 14.84
N PHE A 8 15.54 -69.15 14.24
CA PHE A 8 15.31 -67.84 14.88
C PHE A 8 16.56 -67.09 15.39
N LEU A 9 17.03 -66.10 14.60
CA LEU A 9 16.94 -64.69 14.99
C LEU A 9 17.38 -63.78 13.82
N LEU A 10 16.57 -63.77 12.76
CA LEU A 10 16.55 -62.71 11.75
C LEU A 10 15.46 -61.72 12.18
N LEU A 11 15.72 -60.88 13.19
CA LEU A 11 14.77 -59.87 13.68
C LEU A 11 15.44 -58.96 14.74
N ILE A 12 16.39 -58.12 14.32
CA ILE A 12 16.66 -56.84 15.00
C ILE A 12 16.92 -55.79 13.91
N SER A 13 15.86 -55.46 13.18
CA SER A 13 15.73 -54.19 12.46
C SER A 13 14.30 -53.69 12.70
N LEU A 14 13.95 -53.59 13.98
CA LEU A 14 13.01 -52.58 14.41
C LEU A 14 13.88 -51.36 14.75
N SER A 15 14.41 -50.71 13.70
CA SER A 15 14.46 -49.26 13.79
C SER A 15 13.00 -48.87 14.00
N CYS A 16 12.67 -48.35 15.16
CA CYS A 16 11.60 -47.37 15.19
C CYS A 16 12.06 -46.32 14.19
N ASP A 17 11.47 -46.36 13.00
CA ASP A 17 11.28 -45.17 12.21
C ASP A 17 10.34 -44.32 13.06
N ASP A 18 10.94 -43.65 14.05
CA ASP A 18 10.26 -42.76 14.98
C ASP A 18 9.96 -41.54 14.12
N GLY A 19 8.83 -41.66 13.41
CA GLY A 19 8.46 -40.82 12.29
C GLY A 19 8.89 -39.41 12.57
N ASN A 20 9.88 -38.95 11.81
CA ASN A 20 10.36 -37.60 11.90
C ASN A 20 9.14 -36.72 11.62
N PHE A 21 8.53 -36.18 12.67
CA PHE A 21 7.47 -35.20 12.56
C PHE A 21 8.15 -33.91 12.10
N ASP A 22 8.44 -33.85 10.81
CA ASP A 22 8.81 -32.64 10.11
C ASP A 22 7.55 -31.78 10.04
N LEU A 23 7.16 -31.22 11.20
CA LEU A 23 6.25 -30.09 11.21
C LEU A 23 6.98 -28.97 10.49
N PRO A 24 6.39 -28.42 9.40
CA PRO A 24 7.02 -27.33 8.71
C PRO A 24 7.21 -26.15 9.66
N GLU A 25 8.34 -25.45 9.54
CA GLU A 25 8.60 -24.25 10.30
C GLU A 25 7.70 -23.14 9.74
N PHE A 26 6.52 -22.98 10.32
CA PHE A 26 5.58 -21.94 9.91
C PHE A 26 6.18 -20.56 10.20
N ASN A 27 6.78 -19.94 9.19
CA ASN A 27 7.42 -18.65 9.29
C ASN A 27 7.20 -17.84 8.01
N PHE A 28 6.32 -16.83 8.09
CA PHE A 28 6.19 -15.79 7.07
C PHE A 28 6.38 -14.38 7.66
N THR A 29 6.89 -14.28 8.89
CA THR A 29 7.09 -12.98 9.56
C THR A 29 8.24 -12.19 8.93
N ALA A 30 9.13 -12.86 8.19
CA ALA A 30 10.21 -12.22 7.43
C ALA A 30 9.80 -11.86 5.98
N ILE A 31 8.55 -12.13 5.59
CA ILE A 31 8.03 -11.84 4.25
C ILE A 31 7.16 -10.59 4.34
N ASP A 32 7.68 -9.46 3.87
CA ASP A 32 6.96 -8.19 3.95
C ASP A 32 5.94 -8.01 2.82
N ASP A 33 6.15 -8.66 1.67
CA ASP A 33 5.24 -8.54 0.54
C ASP A 33 3.97 -9.37 0.75
N ILE A 34 2.84 -8.67 0.73
CA ILE A 34 1.50 -9.26 0.63
C ILE A 34 1.07 -9.19 -0.82
N GLY A 35 0.93 -10.37 -1.43
CA GLY A 35 0.28 -10.52 -2.72
C GLY A 35 -1.24 -10.50 -2.55
N TYR A 36 -1.95 -10.02 -3.57
CA TYR A 36 -3.41 -10.00 -3.58
C TYR A 36 -3.95 -10.30 -4.98
N CYS A 37 -5.13 -10.91 -5.05
CA CYS A 37 -5.82 -11.24 -6.29
C CYS A 37 -7.31 -10.91 -6.17
N GLY A 38 -7.82 -10.17 -7.17
CA GLY A 38 -9.18 -9.65 -7.12
C GLY A 38 -9.38 -8.81 -5.85
N GLU A 39 -10.57 -8.88 -5.29
CA GLU A 39 -10.94 -8.05 -4.13
C GLU A 39 -10.67 -8.73 -2.79
N ILE A 40 -10.49 -10.05 -2.72
CA ILE A 40 -10.66 -10.77 -1.44
C ILE A 40 -9.62 -11.83 -1.12
N VAL A 41 -8.66 -12.08 -2.02
CA VAL A 41 -7.61 -13.09 -1.80
C VAL A 41 -6.31 -12.38 -1.49
N LEU A 42 -5.77 -12.64 -0.31
CA LEU A 42 -4.48 -12.15 0.17
C LEU A 42 -3.56 -13.35 0.39
N TYR A 43 -2.28 -13.24 0.04
CA TYR A 43 -1.35 -14.34 0.21
C TYR A 43 0.08 -13.89 0.46
N LYS A 44 0.83 -14.77 1.12
CA LYS A 44 2.29 -14.70 1.23
C LYS A 44 2.92 -15.96 0.66
N ILE A 45 4.05 -15.79 -0.02
CA ILE A 45 4.86 -16.88 -0.58
C ILE A 45 6.21 -16.90 0.13
N ASN A 46 6.57 -18.04 0.70
CA ASN A 46 7.90 -18.33 1.23
C ASN A 46 8.39 -19.62 0.56
N GLU A 47 9.26 -19.51 -0.45
CA GLU A 47 9.65 -20.64 -1.30
C GLU A 47 8.42 -21.41 -1.83
N ASN A 48 8.28 -22.69 -1.48
CA ASN A 48 7.15 -23.53 -1.86
C ASN A 48 6.00 -23.54 -0.84
N GLU A 49 6.08 -22.74 0.21
CA GLU A 49 5.07 -22.60 1.25
C GLU A 49 4.25 -21.33 1.04
N VAL A 50 2.94 -21.42 1.25
CA VAL A 50 2.05 -20.28 1.06
C VAL A 50 1.00 -20.18 2.16
N LEU A 51 0.76 -18.97 2.63
CA LEU A 51 -0.33 -18.64 3.55
C LEU A 51 -1.32 -17.76 2.80
N ILE A 52 -2.59 -18.14 2.82
CA ILE A 52 -3.67 -17.53 2.03
C ILE A 52 -4.79 -17.14 2.98
N ILE A 53 -5.31 -15.92 2.83
CA ILE A 53 -6.53 -15.44 3.48
C ILE A 53 -7.53 -15.10 2.37
N GLU A 54 -8.73 -15.65 2.48
CA GLU A 54 -9.87 -15.33 1.61
C GLU A 54 -10.95 -14.70 2.51
N LEU A 55 -11.31 -13.44 2.28
CA LEU A 55 -12.26 -12.70 3.11
C LEU A 55 -13.50 -12.30 2.33
N ASP A 56 -14.68 -12.69 2.80
CA ASP A 56 -15.95 -12.20 2.26
C ASP A 56 -16.27 -10.84 2.86
N SER A 57 -15.83 -9.78 2.18
CA SER A 57 -15.87 -8.40 2.67
C SER A 57 -17.24 -7.72 2.51
N ASN A 58 -18.15 -8.28 1.71
CA ASN A 58 -19.45 -7.67 1.35
C ASN A 58 -19.33 -6.19 0.95
N LEU A 59 -18.22 -5.80 0.30
CA LEU A 59 -18.07 -4.45 -0.23
C LEU A 59 -19.05 -4.28 -1.39
N ASP A 60 -20.05 -3.43 -1.20
CA ASP A 60 -21.09 -3.08 -2.20
C ASP A 60 -20.64 -1.94 -3.12
N ASP A 61 -19.42 -1.41 -2.94
CA ASP A 61 -18.94 -0.23 -3.65
C ASP A 61 -18.18 -0.58 -4.94
N THR A 62 -18.49 0.10 -6.03
CA THR A 62 -17.98 -0.28 -7.37
C THR A 62 -16.59 0.26 -7.69
N GLU A 63 -16.02 1.12 -6.84
CA GLU A 63 -14.74 1.80 -7.10
C GLU A 63 -13.60 1.40 -6.13
N ASP A 64 -13.93 0.83 -4.98
CA ASP A 64 -12.95 0.46 -3.94
C ASP A 64 -12.77 -1.05 -3.82
N THR A 65 -11.51 -1.48 -3.85
CA THR A 65 -11.10 -2.85 -3.50
C THR A 65 -10.88 -2.95 -2.00
N PHE A 66 -10.82 -4.17 -1.45
CA PHE A 66 -10.54 -4.39 -0.02
C PHE A 66 -9.33 -3.64 0.53
N LEU A 67 -8.24 -3.53 -0.25
CA LEU A 67 -7.01 -2.85 0.16
C LEU A 67 -7.03 -1.33 -0.07
N THR A 68 -8.04 -0.83 -0.80
CA THR A 68 -8.23 0.60 -1.08
C THR A 68 -9.54 1.11 -0.49
N HIS A 69 -10.12 0.36 0.43
CA HIS A 69 -11.30 0.77 1.17
C HIS A 69 -10.84 1.37 2.50
N ASP A 70 -11.39 2.53 2.84
CA ASP A 70 -11.18 3.12 4.16
C ASP A 70 -12.09 2.41 5.17
N TRP A 71 -11.53 1.40 5.84
CA TRP A 71 -12.24 0.65 6.87
C TRP A 71 -12.49 1.47 8.15
N GLY A 72 -11.87 2.64 8.30
CA GLY A 72 -11.92 3.47 9.49
C GLY A 72 -11.40 2.72 10.71
N ASP A 73 -12.30 2.45 11.66
CA ASP A 73 -12.01 1.64 12.85
C ASP A 73 -11.63 0.19 12.48
N GLU A 74 -11.01 -0.52 13.42
CA GLU A 74 -10.66 -1.94 13.25
C GLU A 74 -11.88 -2.80 12.88
N GLN A 75 -11.73 -3.55 11.79
CA GLN A 75 -12.73 -4.49 11.30
C GLN A 75 -12.31 -5.91 11.58
N THR A 76 -13.29 -6.76 11.91
CA THR A 76 -13.02 -8.15 12.29
C THR A 76 -13.77 -9.13 11.40
N PHE A 77 -13.03 -10.11 10.86
CA PHE A 77 -13.55 -11.19 10.05
C PHE A 77 -13.30 -12.52 10.76
N THR A 78 -14.37 -13.16 11.24
CA THR A 78 -14.24 -14.48 11.88
C THR A 78 -14.01 -15.55 10.84
N VAL A 79 -13.00 -16.39 11.05
CA VAL A 79 -12.67 -17.55 10.23
C VAL A 79 -13.00 -18.81 11.02
N SER A 80 -13.91 -19.61 10.47
CA SER A 80 -14.40 -20.86 11.09
C SER A 80 -14.49 -21.97 10.05
N GLU A 81 -14.52 -23.24 10.49
CA GLU A 81 -14.50 -24.42 9.59
C GLU A 81 -15.64 -24.44 8.55
N SER A 82 -16.75 -23.76 8.81
CA SER A 82 -17.93 -23.70 7.92
C SER A 82 -18.26 -22.27 7.46
N GLY A 83 -17.37 -21.31 7.71
CA GLY A 83 -17.56 -19.91 7.34
C GLY A 83 -17.30 -19.63 5.86
N THR A 84 -17.62 -18.41 5.43
CA THR A 84 -17.27 -17.90 4.09
C THR A 84 -15.81 -17.47 4.04
N ASN A 85 -15.31 -16.83 5.10
CA ASN A 85 -13.91 -16.48 5.26
C ASN A 85 -13.04 -17.73 5.48
N LYS A 86 -11.85 -17.76 4.88
CA LYS A 86 -10.91 -18.88 4.99
C LYS A 86 -9.50 -18.41 5.24
N ILE A 87 -8.77 -19.18 6.04
CA ILE A 87 -7.31 -19.13 6.11
C ILE A 87 -6.82 -20.50 5.69
N THR A 88 -5.90 -20.56 4.74
CA THR A 88 -5.32 -21.81 4.27
C THR A 88 -3.80 -21.68 4.24
N TYR A 89 -3.10 -22.65 4.80
CA TYR A 89 -1.66 -22.77 4.67
C TYR A 89 -1.34 -24.03 3.85
N ARG A 90 -0.55 -23.87 2.79
CA ARG A 90 -0.23 -24.95 1.85
C ARG A 90 1.26 -25.06 1.64
N THR A 91 1.72 -26.30 1.45
CA THR A 91 3.00 -26.59 0.82
C THR A 91 2.73 -27.03 -0.61
N LEU A 92 3.54 -26.53 -1.54
CA LEU A 92 3.44 -26.82 -2.96
C LEU A 92 4.66 -27.63 -3.43
N SER A 93 4.55 -28.26 -4.61
CA SER A 93 5.63 -29.04 -5.21
C SER A 93 6.83 -28.21 -5.66
N GLU A 94 6.63 -26.91 -5.86
CA GLU A 94 7.60 -25.90 -6.27
C GLU A 94 7.07 -24.52 -5.88
N GLN A 95 7.93 -23.51 -5.91
CA GLN A 95 7.53 -22.13 -5.61
C GLN A 95 6.49 -21.62 -6.64
N PRO A 96 5.33 -21.11 -6.21
CA PRO A 96 4.35 -20.51 -7.11
C PRO A 96 4.80 -19.12 -7.57
N SER A 97 4.30 -18.69 -8.73
CA SER A 97 4.29 -17.26 -9.09
C SER A 97 3.12 -16.54 -8.43
N SER A 98 3.14 -15.21 -8.41
CA SER A 98 2.00 -14.37 -7.98
C SER A 98 0.70 -14.74 -8.71
N ASP A 99 0.79 -14.99 -10.01
CA ASP A 99 -0.37 -15.34 -10.86
C ASP A 99 -1.05 -16.66 -10.45
N TYR A 100 -0.37 -17.53 -9.69
CA TYR A 100 -0.93 -18.82 -9.26
C TYR A 100 -2.28 -18.65 -8.54
N PHE A 101 -2.42 -17.58 -7.77
CA PHE A 101 -3.61 -17.30 -6.97
C PHE A 101 -4.66 -16.46 -7.71
N CYS A 102 -4.28 -15.83 -8.83
CA CYS A 102 -5.12 -14.87 -9.55
C CYS A 102 -5.89 -15.48 -10.73
N GLN A 103 -5.83 -16.81 -10.90
CA GLN A 103 -6.48 -17.50 -12.02
C GLN A 103 -7.84 -18.09 -11.63
N ASN A 104 -8.83 -17.88 -12.50
CA ASN A 104 -10.17 -18.49 -12.36
C ASN A 104 -10.16 -20.03 -12.38
N ILE A 105 -9.10 -20.62 -12.92
CA ILE A 105 -8.89 -22.07 -12.94
C ILE A 105 -7.56 -22.34 -12.22
N PRO A 106 -7.56 -23.10 -11.11
CA PRO A 106 -6.33 -23.46 -10.43
C PRO A 106 -5.35 -24.13 -11.40
N PRO A 107 -4.11 -23.63 -11.49
CA PRO A 107 -3.12 -24.21 -12.38
C PRO A 107 -2.74 -25.63 -11.93
N VAL A 108 -2.31 -26.46 -12.89
CA VAL A 108 -1.92 -27.86 -12.62
C VAL A 108 -0.53 -28.01 -12.00
N SER A 109 0.26 -26.94 -11.99
CA SER A 109 1.57 -26.83 -11.35
C SER A 109 1.78 -25.38 -10.85
N PRO A 110 2.44 -25.17 -9.71
CA PRO A 110 2.75 -26.16 -8.67
C PRO A 110 1.54 -26.96 -8.15
N LYS A 111 1.78 -28.19 -7.71
CA LYS A 111 0.76 -29.04 -7.07
C LYS A 111 0.76 -28.84 -5.56
N VAL A 112 -0.42 -28.79 -4.96
CA VAL A 112 -0.56 -28.83 -3.49
C VAL A 112 -0.09 -30.19 -2.98
N THR A 113 0.90 -30.19 -2.09
CA THR A 113 1.44 -31.40 -1.45
C THR A 113 0.89 -31.57 -0.04
N ASN A 114 0.70 -30.46 0.69
CA ASN A 114 0.07 -30.41 2.00
C ASN A 114 -0.89 -29.22 2.10
N GLU A 115 -1.95 -29.37 2.88
CA GLU A 115 -2.92 -28.32 3.16
C GLU A 115 -3.32 -28.33 4.63
N TRP A 116 -3.41 -27.14 5.21
CA TRP A 116 -3.84 -26.86 6.56
C TRP A 116 -4.96 -25.84 6.50
N THR A 117 -6.05 -26.10 7.23
CA THR A 117 -7.17 -25.17 7.35
C THR A 117 -7.03 -24.36 8.62
N GLY A 118 -7.21 -23.04 8.52
CA GLY A 118 -7.10 -22.10 9.61
C GLY A 118 -8.45 -21.72 10.22
N THR A 119 -8.40 -21.37 11.50
CA THR A 119 -9.47 -20.66 12.24
C THR A 119 -8.85 -19.51 13.02
N GLY A 120 -9.65 -18.51 13.38
CA GLY A 120 -9.19 -17.32 14.09
C GLY A 120 -10.06 -16.11 13.79
N VAL A 121 -9.62 -14.93 14.19
CA VAL A 121 -10.25 -13.65 13.85
C VAL A 121 -9.24 -12.81 13.10
N VAL A 122 -9.53 -12.48 11.84
CA VAL A 122 -8.71 -11.55 11.06
C VAL A 122 -9.14 -10.14 11.42
N VAL A 123 -8.23 -9.35 11.95
CA VAL A 123 -8.39 -7.93 12.28
C VAL A 123 -7.72 -7.12 11.19
N VAL A 124 -8.45 -6.13 10.66
CA VAL A 124 -8.02 -5.28 9.55
C VAL A 124 -8.17 -3.84 9.98
N SER A 125 -7.12 -3.06 9.76
CA SER A 125 -7.13 -1.61 10.00
C SER A 125 -6.48 -0.93 8.81
N THR A 126 -6.95 0.26 8.46
CA THR A 126 -6.42 1.04 7.35
C THR A 126 -6.15 2.45 7.82
N GLU A 127 -4.91 2.90 7.60
CA GLU A 127 -4.54 4.30 7.70
C GLU A 127 -4.56 4.89 6.29
N VAL A 128 -5.30 5.99 6.09
CA VAL A 128 -5.35 6.73 4.83
C VAL A 128 -4.51 7.99 4.99
N ILE A 129 -3.52 8.14 4.13
CA ILE A 129 -2.66 9.31 4.05
C ILE A 129 -2.95 9.99 2.72
N GLU A 130 -3.16 11.30 2.73
CA GLU A 130 -3.38 12.10 1.53
C GLU A 130 -2.29 13.17 1.47
N ASP A 131 -1.77 13.38 0.26
CA ASP A 131 -0.59 14.22 -0.01
C ASP A 131 -0.56 14.50 -1.53
N ASP A 132 -0.46 15.76 -1.96
CA ASP A 132 -0.25 16.14 -3.37
C ASP A 132 1.19 15.91 -3.85
N ASN A 133 2.12 15.66 -2.93
CA ASN A 133 3.54 15.45 -3.14
C ASN A 133 4.22 16.67 -3.81
N ASP A 134 3.80 17.88 -3.44
CA ASP A 134 4.37 19.10 -3.98
C ASP A 134 5.73 19.49 -3.37
N GLY A 135 6.14 18.84 -2.27
CA GLY A 135 7.41 19.06 -1.60
C GLY A 135 7.29 19.83 -0.28
N VAL A 136 6.08 20.27 0.09
CA VAL A 136 5.77 20.90 1.37
C VAL A 136 5.12 19.85 2.30
N GLU A 137 5.27 20.02 3.62
CA GLU A 137 4.62 19.15 4.62
C GLU A 137 3.64 19.96 5.46
N GLU A 138 2.35 19.80 5.19
CA GLU A 138 1.27 20.57 5.81
C GLU A 138 0.72 19.83 7.02
N LEU A 139 1.26 20.19 8.19
CA LEU A 139 0.79 19.59 9.45
C LEU A 139 -0.61 20.07 9.86
N ASP A 140 -1.06 21.24 9.37
CA ASP A 140 -2.38 21.79 9.65
C ASP A 140 -3.35 21.48 8.50
N LYS A 141 -4.16 20.44 8.67
CA LYS A 141 -5.14 19.99 7.67
C LYS A 141 -6.31 20.96 7.44
N GLU A 142 -6.40 22.04 8.23
CA GLU A 142 -7.38 23.11 8.02
C GLU A 142 -6.78 24.30 7.24
N LEU A 143 -5.46 24.30 6.98
CA LEU A 143 -4.82 25.33 6.17
C LEU A 143 -5.30 25.23 4.72
N ASN A 144 -5.75 26.36 4.20
CA ASN A 144 -6.24 26.53 2.83
C ASN A 144 -5.92 28.00 2.47
N THR A 145 -4.88 28.21 1.67
CA THR A 145 -4.31 29.54 1.42
C THR A 145 -5.17 30.35 0.44
N ASP A 146 -5.63 29.74 -0.65
CA ASP A 146 -6.39 30.42 -1.72
C ASP A 146 -7.92 30.51 -1.47
N GLY A 147 -8.43 29.76 -0.50
CA GLY A 147 -9.84 29.71 -0.11
C GLY A 147 -10.70 28.75 -0.95
N ASP A 148 -10.13 27.83 -1.72
CA ASP A 148 -10.86 26.97 -2.65
C ASP A 148 -11.47 25.71 -1.97
N ALA A 149 -11.68 24.62 -2.72
CA ALA A 149 -12.25 23.38 -2.20
C ALA A 149 -11.22 22.42 -1.56
N TYR A 150 -9.92 22.62 -1.78
CA TYR A 150 -8.83 21.75 -1.41
C TYR A 150 -7.95 22.43 -0.35
N PRO A 151 -7.84 21.89 0.88
CA PRO A 151 -6.83 22.35 1.82
C PRO A 151 -5.43 22.04 1.30
N ASN A 152 -4.43 22.85 1.69
CA ASN A 152 -3.06 22.80 1.14
C ASN A 152 -2.47 21.39 1.07
N TYR A 153 -2.70 20.53 2.07
CA TYR A 153 -2.14 19.17 2.11
C TYR A 153 -2.60 18.22 0.98
N ILE A 154 -3.58 18.66 0.18
CA ILE A 154 -4.08 17.99 -1.01
C ILE A 154 -4.30 18.98 -2.16
N ASP A 155 -3.67 20.15 -2.12
CA ASP A 155 -3.77 21.18 -3.16
C ASP A 155 -2.41 21.42 -3.82
N SER A 156 -2.30 21.07 -5.09
CA SER A 156 -1.04 21.18 -5.83
C SER A 156 -0.62 22.62 -6.19
N ASP A 157 -1.47 23.62 -5.93
CA ASP A 157 -1.34 25.06 -6.28
C ASP A 157 -1.91 25.87 -5.09
N ASP A 158 -1.17 25.89 -3.99
CA ASP A 158 -1.63 26.30 -2.65
C ASP A 158 -2.30 27.68 -2.60
N ASP A 159 -1.79 28.64 -3.37
CA ASP A 159 -2.24 30.03 -3.39
C ASP A 159 -3.14 30.37 -4.61
N GLY A 160 -3.37 29.39 -5.49
CA GLY A 160 -4.27 29.50 -6.63
C GLY A 160 -3.79 30.53 -7.66
N ASP A 161 -2.48 30.64 -7.83
CA ASP A 161 -1.83 31.53 -8.77
C ASP A 161 -1.52 30.84 -10.12
N GLY A 162 -1.78 29.54 -10.23
CA GLY A 162 -1.62 28.81 -11.48
C GLY A 162 -0.17 28.49 -11.84
N ILE A 163 0.76 28.53 -10.88
CA ILE A 163 1.99 27.76 -10.83
C ILE A 163 1.78 26.61 -9.82
N LEU A 164 2.46 25.47 -10.00
CA LEU A 164 2.39 24.41 -8.99
C LEU A 164 3.33 24.78 -7.85
N THR A 165 2.94 24.55 -6.59
CA THR A 165 3.82 24.71 -5.42
C THR A 165 5.20 24.06 -5.64
N SER A 166 5.20 22.82 -6.17
CA SER A 166 6.44 22.09 -6.53
C SER A 166 7.33 22.74 -7.60
N SER A 167 6.79 23.65 -8.39
CA SER A 167 7.49 24.37 -9.46
C SER A 167 7.99 25.75 -9.02
N GLU A 168 7.71 26.14 -7.78
CA GLU A 168 8.14 27.38 -7.16
C GLU A 168 9.42 27.22 -6.32
N ASP A 169 10.06 26.06 -6.42
CA ASP A 169 11.48 25.84 -6.12
C ASP A 169 12.35 26.49 -7.23
N ILE A 170 12.41 27.83 -7.20
CA ILE A 170 13.10 28.69 -8.16
C ILE A 170 14.61 28.45 -8.12
N ASP A 171 15.17 28.20 -6.94
CA ASP A 171 16.61 27.99 -6.78
C ASP A 171 17.07 26.53 -7.04
N GLY A 172 16.11 25.59 -7.02
CA GLY A 172 16.27 24.18 -7.40
C GLY A 172 16.93 23.33 -6.32
N ASP A 173 16.83 23.71 -5.05
CA ASP A 173 17.35 22.96 -3.91
C ASP A 173 16.41 21.87 -3.38
N GLY A 174 15.17 21.84 -3.87
CA GLY A 174 14.12 20.89 -3.52
C GLY A 174 13.26 21.30 -2.33
N ASP A 175 13.29 22.57 -1.92
CA ASP A 175 12.50 23.14 -0.82
C ASP A 175 11.82 24.46 -1.25
N PRO A 176 10.59 24.40 -1.81
CA PRO A 176 9.87 25.61 -2.22
C PRO A 176 9.47 26.52 -1.04
N THR A 177 9.61 26.05 0.21
CA THR A 177 9.17 26.83 1.38
C THR A 177 10.05 28.03 1.72
N ASN A 178 11.19 28.16 1.05
CA ASN A 178 12.21 29.17 1.34
C ASN A 178 12.45 30.18 0.21
N ASP A 179 11.80 30.00 -0.95
CA ASP A 179 11.91 30.89 -2.09
C ASP A 179 10.87 32.03 -1.99
N ASP A 180 11.37 33.26 -2.07
CA ASP A 180 10.63 34.52 -1.88
C ASP A 180 11.21 35.55 -2.86
N THR A 181 10.62 35.62 -4.07
CA THR A 181 11.16 36.37 -5.21
C THR A 181 11.17 37.89 -4.95
N ASN A 182 10.12 38.42 -4.32
CA ASN A 182 9.98 39.85 -4.04
C ASN A 182 10.60 40.28 -2.69
N GLY A 183 10.90 39.35 -1.80
CA GLY A 183 11.56 39.55 -0.51
C GLY A 183 10.65 40.16 0.56
N ASP A 184 9.34 39.97 0.47
CA ASP A 184 8.36 40.53 1.41
C ASP A 184 8.14 39.65 2.66
N GLY A 185 8.65 38.42 2.63
CA GLY A 185 8.59 37.44 3.72
C GLY A 185 7.46 36.42 3.60
N ILE A 186 6.71 36.41 2.49
CA ILE A 186 5.79 35.35 2.09
C ILE A 186 6.50 34.53 0.99
N PRO A 187 6.70 33.21 1.18
CA PRO A 187 7.24 32.38 0.11
C PRO A 187 6.30 32.34 -1.10
N ASN A 188 6.87 32.18 -2.30
CA ASN A 188 6.14 32.20 -3.58
C ASN A 188 4.89 31.32 -3.58
N TYR A 189 5.00 30.07 -3.11
CA TYR A 189 3.87 29.13 -3.04
C TYR A 189 2.69 29.55 -2.12
N LEU A 190 2.81 30.68 -1.44
CA LEU A 190 1.78 31.29 -0.60
C LEU A 190 1.49 32.76 -0.99
N ASP A 191 2.03 33.27 -2.10
CA ASP A 191 1.97 34.66 -2.55
C ASP A 191 1.43 34.79 -3.99
N ASP A 192 0.20 35.30 -4.14
CA ASP A 192 -0.49 35.37 -5.44
C ASP A 192 0.06 36.44 -6.42
N ASP A 193 1.17 37.10 -6.05
CA ASP A 193 1.91 38.16 -6.75
C ASP A 193 3.43 38.01 -6.49
N ASP A 194 4.00 36.85 -6.86
CA ASP A 194 5.39 36.39 -6.65
C ASP A 194 6.49 37.47 -6.71
N ASP A 195 6.41 38.37 -7.70
CA ASP A 195 7.42 39.39 -7.96
C ASP A 195 7.07 40.79 -7.40
N GLY A 196 5.86 40.93 -6.85
CA GLY A 196 5.35 42.12 -6.20
C GLY A 196 5.12 43.31 -7.14
N ASP A 197 4.90 43.07 -8.43
CA ASP A 197 4.68 44.11 -9.44
C ASP A 197 3.23 44.65 -9.48
N GLY A 198 2.30 43.91 -8.85
CA GLY A 198 0.88 44.21 -8.75
C GLY A 198 0.01 43.60 -9.85
N VAL A 199 0.57 42.73 -10.70
CA VAL A 199 -0.15 41.85 -11.62
C VAL A 199 -0.11 40.43 -11.03
N PRO A 200 -1.24 39.91 -10.50
CA PRO A 200 -1.23 38.60 -9.86
C PRO A 200 -0.68 37.52 -10.79
N THR A 201 0.17 36.63 -10.26
CA THR A 201 0.98 35.66 -11.00
C THR A 201 0.14 34.90 -12.03
N LYS A 202 -1.08 34.48 -11.67
CA LYS A 202 -2.04 33.80 -12.58
C LYS A 202 -2.33 34.51 -13.89
N TYR A 203 -2.11 35.82 -13.95
CA TYR A 203 -2.30 36.63 -15.14
C TYR A 203 -1.00 36.96 -15.85
N GLU A 204 0.08 36.25 -15.58
CA GLU A 204 1.39 36.49 -16.18
C GLU A 204 1.84 35.27 -16.99
N SER A 205 2.94 35.38 -17.71
CA SER A 205 3.46 34.25 -18.48
C SER A 205 4.49 33.48 -17.67
N SER A 206 4.31 32.16 -17.53
CA SER A 206 5.32 31.30 -16.90
C SER A 206 6.49 30.94 -17.83
N THR A 207 6.44 31.33 -19.10
CA THR A 207 7.45 30.93 -20.11
C THR A 207 7.96 32.06 -21.00
N GLU A 208 7.25 33.18 -21.04
CA GLU A 208 7.70 34.34 -21.83
C GLU A 208 8.54 35.26 -20.94
N ASP A 209 9.47 35.95 -21.58
CA ASP A 209 10.31 36.99 -21.01
C ASP A 209 10.10 38.23 -21.90
N ALA A 210 9.16 39.08 -21.51
CA ALA A 210 8.70 40.17 -22.37
C ALA A 210 9.75 41.28 -22.56
N ASN A 211 10.70 41.41 -21.61
CA ASN A 211 11.72 42.45 -21.64
C ASN A 211 13.13 41.95 -22.05
N ALA A 212 13.29 40.63 -22.22
CA ALA A 212 14.52 39.92 -22.58
C ALA A 212 15.64 40.03 -21.54
N ASN A 213 15.33 39.92 -20.24
CA ASN A 213 16.28 39.96 -19.12
C ASN A 213 16.65 38.58 -18.55
N ASP A 214 16.22 37.49 -19.20
CA ASP A 214 16.37 36.09 -18.80
C ASP A 214 15.56 35.70 -17.54
N SER A 215 14.51 36.46 -17.19
CA SER A 215 13.51 36.12 -16.16
C SER A 215 12.14 35.90 -16.80
N PRO A 216 11.40 34.83 -16.43
CA PRO A 216 9.99 34.71 -16.80
C PRO A 216 9.16 35.88 -16.26
N ASP A 217 8.10 36.26 -16.98
CA ASP A 217 7.27 37.42 -16.63
C ASP A 217 6.77 37.35 -15.17
N TYR A 218 6.35 36.18 -14.67
CA TYR A 218 5.82 36.04 -13.30
C TYR A 218 6.83 36.17 -12.16
N LEU A 219 8.13 36.24 -12.48
CA LEU A 219 9.21 36.43 -11.51
C LEU A 219 9.95 37.76 -11.77
N ASP A 220 9.37 38.65 -12.58
CA ASP A 220 10.04 39.83 -13.13
C ASP A 220 9.31 41.13 -12.83
N SER A 221 9.61 41.69 -11.66
CA SER A 221 9.02 42.95 -11.16
C SER A 221 9.15 44.19 -12.08
N ASP A 222 9.96 44.12 -13.14
CA ASP A 222 10.08 45.14 -14.17
C ASP A 222 9.05 44.98 -15.32
N THR A 223 8.18 43.95 -15.27
CA THR A 223 7.31 43.50 -16.37
C THR A 223 5.85 43.25 -15.97
N THR A 224 5.01 44.29 -16.07
CA THR A 224 3.55 44.17 -15.81
C THR A 224 2.73 43.57 -16.98
N THR A 225 3.25 42.57 -17.71
CA THR A 225 2.59 42.05 -18.93
C THR A 225 1.46 41.10 -18.59
N ARG A 226 0.23 41.59 -18.66
CA ARG A 226 -0.96 40.80 -18.31
C ARG A 226 -1.52 39.93 -19.45
N LEU A 227 -1.65 38.63 -19.20
CA LEU A 227 -2.46 37.68 -19.98
C LEU A 227 -3.95 38.06 -19.98
N SER A 228 -4.64 37.69 -21.05
CA SER A 228 -6.09 37.95 -21.17
C SER A 228 -6.97 37.00 -20.36
N GLU A 229 -6.42 35.86 -19.94
CA GLU A 229 -7.09 34.81 -19.18
C GLU A 229 -6.13 34.35 -18.07
N ALA A 230 -6.68 33.92 -16.93
CA ALA A 230 -5.88 33.36 -15.85
C ALA A 230 -5.38 31.97 -16.26
N ARG A 231 -4.17 31.61 -15.83
CA ARG A 231 -3.74 30.21 -15.78
C ARG A 231 -4.65 29.45 -14.80
N THR A 232 -4.86 28.18 -15.09
CA THR A 232 -5.64 27.28 -14.24
C THR A 232 -4.97 25.92 -14.25
N ILE A 233 -4.69 25.40 -13.07
CA ILE A 233 -4.19 24.05 -12.86
C ILE A 233 -5.35 23.16 -12.44
N LYS A 234 -5.28 21.89 -12.81
CA LYS A 234 -6.20 20.88 -12.28
C LYS A 234 -5.53 20.24 -11.10
N ASN A 235 -6.19 20.28 -9.96
CA ASN A 235 -5.62 19.70 -8.75
C ASN A 235 -5.45 18.17 -8.92
N SER A 236 -4.39 17.63 -8.33
CA SER A 236 -4.11 16.22 -8.29
C SER A 236 -3.33 15.85 -7.05
N TYR A 237 -3.82 14.87 -6.28
CA TYR A 237 -3.16 14.38 -5.08
C TYR A 237 -3.17 12.85 -4.99
N GLN A 238 -2.39 12.29 -4.08
CA GLN A 238 -2.31 10.86 -3.84
C GLN A 238 -3.05 10.49 -2.56
N LYS A 239 -3.79 9.37 -2.59
CA LYS A 239 -4.27 8.67 -1.40
C LYS A 239 -3.48 7.37 -1.23
N THR A 240 -2.74 7.26 -0.14
CA THR A 240 -2.02 6.06 0.27
C THR A 240 -2.83 5.30 1.33
N TYR A 241 -3.30 4.11 0.96
CA TYR A 241 -4.01 3.19 1.85
C TYR A 241 -3.01 2.21 2.45
N LYS A 242 -2.74 2.36 3.74
CA LYS A 242 -1.86 1.48 4.51
C LYS A 242 -2.70 0.50 5.33
N THR A 243 -2.95 -0.67 4.76
CA THR A 243 -3.80 -1.70 5.36
C THR A 243 -2.98 -2.72 6.14
N THR A 244 -3.18 -2.80 7.45
CA THR A 244 -2.55 -3.78 8.33
C THR A 244 -3.52 -4.91 8.66
N ILE A 245 -3.04 -6.15 8.55
CA ILE A 245 -3.80 -7.38 8.79
C ILE A 245 -3.12 -8.18 9.89
N ILE A 246 -3.91 -8.50 10.91
CA ILE A 246 -3.52 -9.31 12.07
C ILE A 246 -4.49 -10.48 12.18
N ILE A 247 -4.02 -11.64 12.64
CA ILE A 247 -4.89 -12.78 12.96
C ILE A 247 -4.78 -13.06 14.45
N GLU A 248 -5.87 -12.87 15.17
CA GLU A 248 -6.00 -13.26 16.57
C GLU A 248 -6.45 -14.72 16.70
N GLY A 249 -5.78 -15.46 17.58
CA GLY A 249 -6.09 -16.87 17.87
C GLY A 249 -5.97 -17.79 16.66
N LEU A 250 -4.97 -17.56 15.80
CA LEU A 250 -4.74 -18.38 14.61
C LEU A 250 -4.46 -19.83 15.02
N GLN A 251 -5.33 -20.74 14.59
CA GLN A 251 -5.12 -22.18 14.67
C GLN A 251 -5.16 -22.80 13.28
N LEU A 252 -4.06 -23.40 12.85
CA LEU A 252 -3.96 -24.20 11.63
C LEU A 252 -4.05 -25.68 11.97
N LYS A 253 -4.79 -26.45 11.18
CA LYS A 253 -4.97 -27.89 11.37
C LYS A 253 -4.84 -28.65 10.06
N ASN A 254 -4.05 -29.73 10.06
CA ASN A 254 -3.92 -30.61 8.89
C ASN A 254 -4.87 -31.82 8.96
N SER A 255 -4.87 -32.64 7.90
CA SER A 255 -5.68 -33.87 7.81
C SER A 255 -5.35 -34.92 8.88
N ASP A 256 -4.13 -34.93 9.39
CA ASP A 256 -3.67 -35.87 10.41
C ASP A 256 -4.05 -35.43 11.83
N GLY A 257 -4.63 -34.23 11.97
CA GLY A 257 -5.03 -33.64 13.25
C GLY A 257 -3.91 -32.90 13.97
N ASN A 258 -2.75 -32.71 13.35
CA ASN A 258 -1.71 -31.83 13.88
C ASN A 258 -2.19 -30.38 13.87
N THR A 259 -1.74 -29.59 14.84
CA THR A 259 -2.11 -28.18 14.96
C THR A 259 -0.91 -27.27 15.15
N ILE A 260 -1.01 -26.07 14.60
CA ILE A 260 -0.08 -24.95 14.83
C ILE A 260 -0.94 -23.80 15.36
N ASN A 261 -0.51 -23.15 16.45
CA ASN A 261 -1.31 -22.13 17.14
C ASN A 261 -0.48 -20.86 17.39
N TYR A 262 -1.09 -19.70 17.19
CA TYR A 262 -0.57 -18.39 17.54
C TYR A 262 -1.66 -17.58 18.25
N ASP A 263 -1.31 -16.95 19.37
CA ASP A 263 -2.23 -16.04 20.07
C ASP A 263 -2.51 -14.80 19.21
N VAL A 264 -1.47 -14.25 18.59
CA VAL A 264 -1.52 -13.17 17.61
C VAL A 264 -0.51 -13.50 16.51
N TYR A 265 -0.94 -13.39 15.27
CA TYR A 265 -0.10 -13.55 14.09
C TYR A 265 -0.20 -12.32 13.20
N GLU A 266 0.92 -11.61 13.03
CA GLU A 266 0.99 -10.46 12.15
C GLU A 266 1.10 -10.94 10.69
N PHE A 267 -0.01 -10.82 9.96
CA PHE A 267 0.01 -11.10 8.54
C PHE A 267 0.71 -9.98 7.77
N GLY A 268 0.76 -8.75 8.28
CA GLY A 268 1.60 -7.67 7.78
C GLY A 268 0.80 -6.48 7.25
N THR A 269 1.49 -5.58 6.57
CA THR A 269 0.93 -4.32 6.08
C THR A 269 1.12 -4.21 4.58
N LYS A 270 0.07 -3.79 3.86
CA LYS A 270 0.11 -3.50 2.42
C LYS A 270 -0.24 -2.04 2.18
N GLU A 271 0.63 -1.36 1.44
CA GLU A 271 0.40 -0.01 0.95
C GLU A 271 -0.09 -0.07 -0.50
N VAL A 272 -1.17 0.65 -0.79
CA VAL A 272 -1.70 0.85 -2.14
C VAL A 272 -1.92 2.35 -2.33
N VAL A 273 -1.37 2.89 -3.42
CA VAL A 273 -1.47 4.31 -3.76
C VAL A 273 -2.47 4.49 -4.89
N LYS A 274 -3.41 5.43 -4.74
CA LYS A 274 -4.31 5.90 -5.80
C LYS A 274 -4.04 7.38 -6.06
N THR A 275 -3.88 7.77 -7.32
CA THR A 275 -3.88 9.18 -7.73
C THR A 275 -5.31 9.64 -7.94
N ILE A 276 -5.67 10.76 -7.33
CA ILE A 276 -6.92 11.49 -7.52
C ILE A 276 -6.59 12.73 -8.33
N SER A 277 -7.28 12.95 -9.44
CA SER A 277 -7.09 14.15 -10.26
C SER A 277 -8.45 14.72 -10.62
N GLU A 278 -8.55 16.04 -10.66
CA GLU A 278 -9.76 16.72 -11.09
C GLU A 278 -10.03 16.45 -12.59
N GLU A 279 -11.31 16.25 -12.95
CA GLU A 279 -11.75 15.91 -14.31
C GLU A 279 -11.62 17.04 -15.34
#